data_AF-M0AJA5-F1
#
_entry.id   AF-M0AJA5-F1
#
_cell.length_a   1.000
_cell.length_b   1.000
_cell.length_c   1.000
_cell.angle_alpha   90.00
_cell.angle_beta   90.00
_cell.angle_gamma   90.00
#
_symmetry.space_group_name_H-M   'P 1'
#
loop_
_entity.id
_entity.type
_entity.pdbx_description
1 polymer ?
#
loop_
_entity_poly.entity_id
_entity_poly.type
_entity_poly.pdbx_seq_one_letter_code
_entity_poly.pdbx_strand_id
1 'polypeptide(L)'
;MSDSDSGGDGGSNPAPSPTAGTAPDSDTTATLAIVESRADRASVHICDHLRELETWETHQDERRPDDDGGGTYYTTDGVELRTFEQLHIELERPAAAFDCDPDLLVFASRHSGDTGALLTGHFTGNFGPAEFGGEDDAVAAACPNALAELLGAFDEFAPDAYEVGMECTHHGPTDVGCPSLFAELGSDDEQWDDPAGARAVARAILSLRGVAPHRRKQIVGFGGNHYAPRFERIVRETPWAVGHMAPDWALDAMGHPTAHGDVLDAAFAASDADIALLDGEWPVLEKTLTDAGHRVVSETWLREVGDRSLELVDAVESELGRVDDGIRFGDLDTESFTVVDLPGDLTDTAEGIDPDAVRAAIEERTVAFTTDNGGSRVGSRAAVPETAARTAIIEDLAALLESTYETVTIEADAVVAEKTAFDPELARELGVPEGPKFGELANGSPVSVDGEPISPDRVRSQQTDRFLI
;
A
#
# COMPACT_ATOMS: atom_id res chain seq x y z
N MET A 1 69.80 -10.19 -38.78
CA MET A 1 70.18 -9.12 -39.72
C MET A 1 68.88 -8.41 -40.06
N SER A 2 68.60 -7.20 -39.64
CA SER A 2 69.41 -6.13 -39.06
C SER A 2 68.42 -5.13 -38.48
N ASP A 3 68.72 -4.64 -37.28
CA ASP A 3 68.09 -3.50 -36.64
C ASP A 3 68.20 -2.23 -37.51
N SER A 4 67.20 -1.37 -37.41
CA SER A 4 67.46 0.08 -37.35
C SER A 4 66.32 0.77 -36.60
N ASP A 5 66.74 1.27 -35.45
CA ASP A 5 66.14 2.13 -34.44
C ASP A 5 65.80 3.53 -34.97
N SER A 6 64.71 4.12 -34.48
CA SER A 6 64.56 5.58 -34.35
C SER A 6 63.40 5.91 -33.39
N GLY A 7 63.76 6.40 -32.21
CA GLY A 7 62.83 6.83 -31.16
C GLY A 7 62.28 8.25 -31.29
N GLY A 8 61.57 8.66 -30.24
CA GLY A 8 60.90 9.94 -30.04
C GLY A 8 59.38 9.81 -30.26
N ASP A 9 58.48 10.29 -29.41
CA ASP A 9 58.58 11.21 -28.30
C ASP A 9 57.35 11.01 -27.40
N GLY A 10 57.51 11.22 -26.09
CA GLY A 10 56.46 11.06 -25.10
C GLY A 10 55.46 12.21 -25.18
N GLY A 11 54.25 11.93 -25.67
CA GLY A 11 53.09 12.81 -25.61
C GLY A 11 51.96 12.13 -24.83
N SER A 12 51.95 12.29 -23.51
CA SER A 12 50.79 11.97 -22.67
C SER A 12 49.63 12.87 -23.08
N ASN A 13 48.67 12.29 -23.80
CA ASN A 13 47.43 12.93 -24.18
C ASN A 13 46.53 13.03 -22.93
N PRO A 14 46.07 14.21 -22.50
CA PRO A 14 45.09 14.28 -21.42
C PRO A 14 43.79 13.64 -21.92
N ALA A 15 43.23 12.75 -21.11
CA ALA A 15 41.91 12.19 -21.32
C ALA A 15 40.89 13.33 -21.53
N PRO A 16 39.94 13.22 -22.48
CA PRO A 16 38.89 14.21 -22.62
C PRO A 16 38.12 14.26 -21.31
N SER A 17 38.08 15.44 -20.69
CA SER A 17 37.18 15.73 -19.58
C SER A 17 35.75 15.37 -20.02
N PRO A 18 34.94 14.73 -19.15
CA PRO A 18 33.54 14.53 -19.46
C PRO A 18 32.93 15.91 -19.61
N THR A 19 32.56 16.28 -20.83
CA THR A 19 31.64 17.37 -21.07
C THR A 19 30.41 17.05 -20.26
N ALA A 20 30.11 17.91 -19.27
CA ALA A 20 28.84 17.90 -18.56
C ALA A 20 27.76 17.83 -19.63
N GLY A 21 27.12 16.67 -19.73
CA GLY A 21 25.93 16.51 -20.54
C GLY A 21 24.93 17.49 -19.99
N THR A 22 24.62 18.51 -20.77
CA THR A 22 23.36 19.24 -20.63
C THR A 22 22.31 18.14 -20.62
N ALA A 23 21.66 17.95 -19.47
CA ALA A 23 20.47 17.12 -19.39
C ALA A 23 19.54 17.59 -20.52
N PRO A 24 18.91 16.68 -21.28
CA PRO A 24 17.80 17.12 -22.10
C PRO A 24 16.78 17.74 -21.14
N ASP A 25 16.59 19.06 -21.25
CA ASP A 25 15.30 19.66 -20.94
C ASP A 25 14.30 19.01 -21.91
N SER A 26 13.75 17.85 -21.53
CA SER A 26 12.50 17.37 -22.05
C SER A 26 11.50 17.47 -20.92
N ASP A 27 10.97 18.67 -20.78
CA ASP A 27 9.63 18.90 -20.25
C ASP A 27 8.63 18.20 -21.20
N THR A 28 8.71 16.87 -21.28
CA THR A 28 7.71 16.02 -21.91
C THR A 28 6.68 15.80 -20.82
N THR A 29 5.65 16.65 -20.82
CA THR A 29 4.43 16.38 -20.08
C THR A 29 3.93 15.00 -20.52
N ALA A 30 3.70 14.11 -19.54
CA ALA A 30 3.24 12.75 -19.85
C ALA A 30 1.95 12.82 -20.69
N THR A 31 1.93 12.10 -21.81
CA THR A 31 0.87 12.22 -22.82
C THR A 31 -0.21 11.16 -22.61
N LEU A 32 -1.45 11.60 -22.45
CA LEU A 32 -2.63 10.76 -22.26
C LEU A 32 -3.34 10.50 -23.59
N ALA A 33 -3.43 9.24 -23.98
CA ALA A 33 -4.24 8.78 -25.11
C ALA A 33 -5.63 8.32 -24.64
N ILE A 34 -6.69 8.73 -25.34
CA ILE A 34 -8.07 8.30 -25.06
C ILE A 34 -8.63 7.59 -26.27
N VAL A 35 -9.15 6.38 -26.05
CA VAL A 35 -9.77 5.55 -27.09
C VAL A 35 -11.29 5.56 -26.94
N GLU A 36 -11.97 6.14 -27.94
CA GLU A 36 -13.41 6.07 -28.12
C GLU A 36 -13.77 4.90 -29.05
N SER A 37 -14.82 4.15 -28.73
CA SER A 37 -15.39 3.11 -29.61
C SER A 37 -16.79 3.50 -30.07
N ARG A 38 -17.03 3.50 -31.39
CA ARG A 38 -18.38 3.73 -31.97
C ARG A 38 -19.33 2.55 -31.74
N ALA A 39 -18.81 1.36 -31.50
CA ALA A 39 -19.59 0.18 -31.16
C ALA A 39 -20.08 0.17 -29.70
N ASP A 40 -19.55 1.06 -28.86
CA ASP A 40 -19.93 1.19 -27.46
C ASP A 40 -20.66 2.52 -27.20
N ARG A 41 -21.94 2.44 -26.86
CA ARG A 41 -22.76 3.63 -26.60
C ARG A 41 -22.23 4.44 -25.41
N ALA A 42 -21.75 3.79 -24.35
CA ALA A 42 -21.26 4.49 -23.16
C ALA A 42 -19.96 5.22 -23.49
N SER A 43 -19.10 4.58 -24.28
CA SER A 43 -17.87 5.19 -24.80
C SER A 43 -18.13 6.48 -25.56
N VAL A 44 -19.05 6.44 -26.53
CA VAL A 44 -19.45 7.64 -27.29
C VAL A 44 -19.99 8.72 -26.35
N HIS A 45 -20.85 8.35 -25.40
CA HIS A 45 -21.44 9.29 -24.46
C HIS A 45 -20.39 9.95 -23.53
N ILE A 46 -19.46 9.17 -22.98
CA ILE A 46 -18.33 9.68 -22.19
C ILE A 46 -17.48 10.64 -23.05
N CYS A 47 -17.20 10.27 -24.29
CA CYS A 47 -16.36 11.07 -25.18
C CYS A 47 -17.06 12.35 -25.66
N ASP A 48 -18.39 12.36 -25.78
CA ASP A 48 -19.15 13.59 -25.96
C ASP A 48 -18.92 14.56 -24.79
N HIS A 49 -19.00 14.08 -23.54
CA HIS A 49 -18.67 14.92 -22.37
C HIS A 49 -17.21 15.34 -22.33
N LEU A 50 -16.25 14.49 -22.72
CA LEU A 50 -14.83 14.88 -22.85
C LEU A 50 -14.67 16.07 -23.80
N ARG A 51 -15.35 16.04 -24.95
CA ARG A 51 -15.35 17.10 -25.95
C ARG A 51 -16.04 18.38 -25.46
N GLU A 52 -17.00 18.28 -24.54
CA GLU A 52 -17.67 19.45 -23.92
C GLU A 52 -16.88 20.08 -22.77
N LEU A 53 -16.12 19.29 -22.01
CA LEU A 53 -15.42 19.73 -20.81
C LEU A 53 -14.17 20.57 -21.08
N GLU A 54 -13.56 20.40 -22.25
CA GLU A 54 -12.30 21.03 -22.64
C GLU A 54 -12.40 21.71 -24.01
N THR A 55 -11.46 22.60 -24.29
CA THR A 55 -11.30 23.12 -25.66
C THR A 55 -10.34 22.22 -26.42
N TRP A 56 -10.82 21.65 -27.52
CA TRP A 56 -10.08 20.73 -28.37
C TRP A 56 -9.73 21.37 -29.71
N GLU A 57 -8.52 21.09 -30.19
CA GLU A 57 -8.17 21.29 -31.59
C GLU A 57 -8.59 20.05 -32.39
N THR A 58 -9.28 20.27 -33.51
CA THR A 58 -9.75 19.19 -34.38
C THR A 58 -8.80 19.01 -35.56
N HIS A 59 -8.43 17.75 -35.81
CA HIS A 59 -7.51 17.35 -36.85
C HIS A 59 -8.12 16.29 -37.76
N GLN A 60 -7.46 16.04 -38.91
CA GLN A 60 -7.83 15.02 -39.87
C GLN A 60 -6.61 14.16 -40.21
N ASP A 61 -6.68 12.86 -39.97
CA ASP A 61 -5.69 11.87 -40.38
C ASP A 61 -6.18 11.05 -41.58
N GLU A 62 -5.67 11.38 -42.76
CA GLU A 62 -5.97 10.64 -44.00
C GLU A 62 -5.02 9.47 -44.26
N ARG A 63 -4.00 9.28 -43.41
CA ARG A 63 -3.00 8.19 -43.58
C ARG A 63 -3.50 6.86 -43.03
N ARG A 64 -4.45 6.90 -42.09
CA ARG A 64 -5.05 5.75 -41.42
C ARG A 64 -6.56 5.67 -41.73
N PRO A 65 -7.16 4.47 -41.82
CA PRO A 65 -8.60 4.33 -41.96
C PRO A 65 -9.38 4.94 -40.78
N ASP A 66 -10.54 5.55 -41.07
CA ASP A 66 -11.41 6.20 -40.06
C ASP A 66 -12.02 5.20 -39.05
N ASP A 67 -12.14 3.93 -39.44
CA ASP A 67 -12.60 2.85 -38.56
C ASP A 67 -11.51 2.34 -37.59
N ASP A 68 -10.26 2.77 -37.77
CA ASP A 68 -9.09 2.34 -37.01
C ASP A 68 -8.36 3.53 -36.33
N GLY A 69 -9.06 4.57 -35.87
CA GLY A 69 -8.40 5.72 -35.23
C GLY A 69 -7.75 6.70 -36.21
N GLY A 70 -7.98 6.55 -37.51
CA GLY A 70 -7.77 7.62 -38.49
C GLY A 70 -8.96 8.58 -38.54
N GLY A 71 -9.09 9.34 -39.63
CA GLY A 71 -10.22 10.25 -39.78
C GLY A 71 -10.12 11.47 -38.86
N THR A 72 -11.24 11.88 -38.25
CA THR A 72 -11.25 13.05 -37.34
C THR A 72 -10.72 12.64 -35.97
N TYR A 73 -9.76 13.40 -35.45
CA TYR A 73 -9.26 13.22 -34.08
C TYR A 73 -9.08 14.56 -33.38
N TYR A 74 -8.88 14.52 -32.06
CA TYR A 74 -8.88 15.71 -31.21
C TYR A 74 -7.64 15.76 -30.33
N THR A 75 -7.05 16.94 -30.18
CA THR A 75 -5.95 17.17 -29.24
C THR A 75 -6.24 18.34 -28.32
N THR A 76 -5.76 18.26 -27.09
CA THR A 76 -5.61 19.39 -26.17
C THR A 76 -4.29 19.24 -25.41
N ASP A 77 -4.00 20.12 -24.46
CA ASP A 77 -2.73 20.12 -23.73
C ASP A 77 -2.46 18.76 -23.07
N GLY A 78 -1.48 18.02 -23.59
CA GLY A 78 -1.08 16.70 -23.09
C GLY A 78 -2.08 15.55 -23.31
N VAL A 79 -3.11 15.73 -24.15
CA VAL A 79 -4.15 14.71 -24.38
C VAL A 79 -4.53 14.59 -25.85
N GLU A 80 -4.65 13.36 -26.35
CA GLU A 80 -5.13 13.03 -27.69
C GLU A 80 -6.29 12.03 -27.60
N LEU A 81 -7.38 12.28 -28.34
CA LEU A 81 -8.57 11.42 -28.40
C LEU A 81 -8.77 10.93 -29.83
N ARG A 82 -8.81 9.61 -29.99
CA ARG A 82 -9.09 8.93 -31.27
C ARG A 82 -10.27 7.99 -31.16
N THR A 83 -10.98 7.84 -32.28
CA THR A 83 -12.20 7.04 -32.38
C THR A 83 -11.99 5.82 -33.25
N PHE A 84 -12.42 4.66 -32.79
CA PHE A 84 -12.36 3.37 -33.48
C PHE A 84 -13.77 2.85 -33.73
N GLU A 85 -13.94 2.03 -34.76
CA GLU A 85 -15.25 1.44 -35.08
C GLU A 85 -15.58 0.23 -34.21
N GLN A 86 -14.58 -0.60 -33.90
CA GLN A 86 -14.77 -1.86 -33.16
C GLN A 86 -14.84 -1.64 -31.64
N LEU A 87 -15.37 -2.63 -30.92
CA LEU A 87 -15.31 -2.65 -29.45
C LEU A 87 -13.85 -2.68 -28.99
N HIS A 88 -13.55 -2.00 -27.89
CA HIS A 88 -12.18 -1.86 -27.37
C HIS A 88 -11.49 -3.21 -27.14
N ILE A 89 -12.24 -4.20 -26.66
CA ILE A 89 -11.73 -5.54 -26.34
C ILE A 89 -11.17 -6.30 -27.56
N GLU A 90 -11.59 -5.92 -28.77
CA GLU A 90 -11.20 -6.55 -30.03
C GLU A 90 -10.03 -5.81 -30.72
N LEU A 91 -9.57 -4.69 -30.16
CA LEU A 91 -8.50 -3.90 -30.75
C LEU A 91 -7.14 -4.62 -30.61
N GLU A 92 -6.20 -4.29 -31.49
CA GLU A 92 -4.83 -4.78 -31.40
C GLU A 92 -3.89 -3.58 -31.63
N ARG A 93 -3.03 -3.30 -30.65
CA ARG A 93 -2.06 -2.19 -30.65
C ARG A 93 -2.68 -0.80 -30.91
N PRO A 94 -3.78 -0.39 -30.25
CA PRO A 94 -4.40 0.91 -30.48
C PRO A 94 -3.47 2.10 -30.22
N ALA A 95 -2.45 1.97 -29.35
CA ALA A 95 -1.48 3.04 -29.11
C ALA A 95 -0.73 3.46 -30.40
N ALA A 96 -0.55 2.55 -31.36
CA ALA A 96 0.10 2.84 -32.63
C ALA A 96 -0.71 3.80 -33.54
N ALA A 97 -1.99 4.01 -33.24
CA ALA A 97 -2.82 4.98 -33.97
C ALA A 97 -2.51 6.42 -33.61
N PHE A 98 -1.97 6.67 -32.42
CA PHE A 98 -1.69 8.02 -31.92
C PHE A 98 -0.42 8.59 -32.56
N ASP A 99 -0.38 9.91 -32.77
CA ASP A 99 0.81 10.56 -33.33
C ASP A 99 1.90 10.79 -32.28
N CYS A 100 1.51 10.76 -31.00
CA CYS A 100 2.40 10.70 -29.85
C CYS A 100 2.80 9.26 -29.52
N ASP A 101 3.85 9.11 -28.72
CA ASP A 101 4.14 7.86 -28.00
C ASP A 101 3.52 8.01 -26.61
N PRO A 102 2.28 7.53 -26.38
CA PRO A 102 1.54 7.83 -25.16
C PRO A 102 2.14 7.10 -23.96
N ASP A 103 2.33 7.83 -22.85
CA ASP A 103 2.76 7.25 -21.58
C ASP A 103 1.63 6.45 -20.90
N LEU A 104 0.38 6.82 -21.20
CA LEU A 104 -0.82 6.23 -20.66
C LEU A 104 -1.95 6.24 -21.70
N LEU A 105 -2.64 5.11 -21.85
CA LEU A 105 -3.84 4.99 -22.68
C LEU A 105 -5.05 4.61 -21.83
N VAL A 106 -6.15 5.32 -22.02
CA VAL A 106 -7.42 5.03 -21.35
C VAL A 106 -8.48 4.65 -22.37
N PHE A 107 -9.06 3.46 -22.18
CA PHE A 107 -10.25 3.04 -22.88
C PHE A 107 -11.47 3.59 -22.14
N ALA A 108 -12.19 4.54 -22.74
CA ALA A 108 -13.46 5.01 -22.20
C ALA A 108 -14.53 3.99 -22.59
N SER A 109 -15.02 3.19 -21.65
CA SER A 109 -15.77 1.96 -21.94
C SER A 109 -17.05 1.86 -21.10
N ARG A 110 -17.93 0.95 -21.48
CA ARG A 110 -19.01 0.46 -20.61
C ARG A 110 -18.52 -0.67 -19.72
N HIS A 111 -19.03 -0.71 -18.51
CA HIS A 111 -19.13 -1.94 -17.73
C HIS A 111 -20.52 -2.56 -17.96
N SER A 112 -20.60 -3.89 -18.07
CA SER A 112 -21.87 -4.61 -18.30
C SER A 112 -22.05 -5.71 -17.26
N GLY A 113 -23.03 -5.55 -16.36
CA GLY A 113 -23.29 -6.52 -15.29
C GLY A 113 -24.51 -6.20 -14.44
N ASP A 114 -24.78 -7.06 -13.45
CA ASP A 114 -25.90 -6.91 -12.51
C ASP A 114 -25.50 -6.15 -11.23
N THR A 115 -24.70 -5.09 -11.36
CA THR A 115 -24.15 -4.28 -10.25
C THR A 115 -24.89 -2.97 -9.98
N GLY A 116 -25.79 -2.55 -10.88
CA GLY A 116 -26.43 -1.24 -10.80
C GLY A 116 -25.46 -0.11 -11.17
N ALA A 117 -25.62 1.07 -10.57
CA ALA A 117 -24.81 2.23 -10.89
C ALA A 117 -23.39 2.11 -10.32
N LEU A 118 -22.41 1.95 -11.21
CA LEU A 118 -21.04 1.65 -10.84
C LEU A 118 -20.06 2.34 -11.80
N LEU A 119 -19.02 2.97 -11.25
CA LEU A 119 -17.85 3.40 -12.01
C LEU A 119 -16.67 2.51 -11.64
N THR A 120 -16.00 1.94 -12.64
CA THR A 120 -14.88 1.02 -12.43
C THR A 120 -13.68 1.34 -13.29
N GLY A 121 -12.54 0.76 -12.90
CA GLY A 121 -11.41 0.61 -13.80
C GLY A 121 -10.62 -0.66 -13.52
N HIS A 122 -9.93 -1.12 -14.55
CA HIS A 122 -9.12 -2.34 -14.52
C HIS A 122 -8.10 -2.40 -15.66
N PHE A 123 -7.26 -3.42 -15.59
CA PHE A 123 -6.28 -3.75 -16.63
C PHE A 123 -6.78 -4.93 -17.46
N THR A 124 -6.33 -5.00 -18.71
CA THR A 124 -6.67 -6.09 -19.62
C THR A 124 -5.62 -7.20 -19.61
N GLY A 125 -6.09 -8.43 -19.80
CA GLY A 125 -5.25 -9.60 -19.73
C GLY A 125 -6.04 -10.89 -19.52
N ASN A 126 -5.46 -11.99 -19.97
CA ASN A 126 -5.98 -13.34 -19.81
C ASN A 126 -4.90 -14.21 -19.15
N PHE A 127 -5.13 -14.63 -17.91
CA PHE A 127 -4.26 -15.61 -17.23
C PHE A 127 -4.49 -17.04 -17.72
N GLY A 128 -5.45 -17.25 -18.61
CA GLY A 128 -5.80 -18.52 -19.24
C GLY A 128 -6.35 -18.25 -20.64
N PRO A 129 -7.37 -19.01 -21.09
CA PRO A 129 -7.97 -18.81 -22.41
C PRO A 129 -8.57 -17.41 -22.61
N ALA A 130 -8.31 -16.81 -23.77
CA ALA A 130 -8.86 -15.53 -24.21
C ALA A 130 -10.23 -15.72 -24.87
N GLU A 131 -11.29 -15.68 -24.06
CA GLU A 131 -12.67 -15.80 -24.57
C GLU A 131 -13.22 -14.47 -25.12
N PHE A 132 -12.68 -13.34 -24.67
CA PHE A 132 -13.18 -11.99 -24.97
C PHE A 132 -12.04 -11.06 -25.40
N GLY A 133 -11.37 -11.42 -26.49
CA GLY A 133 -10.30 -10.63 -27.09
C GLY A 133 -8.92 -10.84 -26.44
N GLY A 134 -7.88 -10.41 -27.15
CA GLY A 134 -6.49 -10.65 -26.77
C GLY A 134 -6.00 -12.07 -27.02
N GLU A 135 -4.85 -12.40 -26.44
CA GLU A 135 -4.20 -13.72 -26.54
C GLU A 135 -4.33 -14.52 -25.24
N ASP A 136 -4.30 -15.85 -25.35
CA ASP A 136 -4.22 -16.78 -24.21
C ASP A 136 -2.93 -16.51 -23.42
N ASP A 137 -2.98 -16.62 -22.09
CA ASP A 137 -1.81 -16.52 -21.20
C ASP A 137 -0.99 -15.22 -21.42
N ALA A 138 -1.66 -14.10 -21.69
CA ALA A 138 -1.04 -12.81 -21.98
C ALA A 138 -1.74 -11.65 -21.23
N VAL A 139 -0.97 -10.66 -20.81
CA VAL A 139 -1.47 -9.48 -20.09
C VAL A 139 -0.91 -8.20 -20.71
N ALA A 140 -1.71 -7.13 -20.74
CA ALA A 140 -1.27 -5.82 -21.24
C ALA A 140 -0.36 -5.11 -20.23
N ALA A 141 0.37 -4.08 -20.63
CA ALA A 141 1.10 -3.24 -19.67
C ALA A 141 0.09 -2.53 -18.74
N ALA A 142 0.17 -2.79 -17.43
CA ALA A 142 -0.68 -2.17 -16.43
C ALA A 142 -0.19 -0.76 -16.08
N CYS A 143 -1.04 0.01 -15.42
CA CYS A 143 -0.71 1.33 -14.88
C CYS A 143 -1.26 1.49 -13.45
N PRO A 144 -0.67 0.79 -12.45
CA PRO A 144 -1.18 0.72 -11.07
C PRO A 144 -1.40 2.09 -10.42
N ASN A 145 -0.51 3.05 -10.68
CA ASN A 145 -0.63 4.40 -10.14
C ASN A 145 -1.80 5.15 -10.80
N ALA A 146 -1.93 5.06 -12.12
CA ALA A 146 -3.03 5.70 -12.83
C ALA A 146 -4.40 5.15 -12.42
N LEU A 147 -4.53 3.84 -12.17
CA LEU A 147 -5.75 3.26 -11.64
C LEU A 147 -6.08 3.80 -10.23
N ALA A 148 -5.08 3.93 -9.35
CA ALA A 148 -5.29 4.51 -8.02
C ALA A 148 -5.78 5.97 -8.09
N GLU A 149 -5.19 6.79 -8.97
CA GLU A 149 -5.62 8.17 -9.21
C GLU A 149 -7.02 8.24 -9.85
N LEU A 150 -7.36 7.31 -10.76
CA LEU A 150 -8.69 7.22 -11.35
C LEU A 150 -9.76 6.95 -10.29
N LEU A 151 -9.51 6.01 -9.36
CA LEU A 151 -10.44 5.71 -8.27
C LEU A 151 -10.67 6.93 -7.37
N GLY A 152 -9.61 7.66 -7.03
CA GLY A 152 -9.73 8.92 -6.28
C GLY A 152 -10.52 9.99 -7.04
N ALA A 153 -10.34 10.09 -8.36
CA ALA A 153 -11.10 11.00 -9.20
C ALA A 153 -12.58 10.59 -9.32
N PHE A 154 -12.88 9.28 -9.39
CA PHE A 154 -14.24 8.79 -9.31
C PHE A 154 -14.89 9.16 -7.97
N ASP A 155 -14.22 8.99 -6.83
CA ASP A 155 -14.77 9.40 -5.53
C ASP A 155 -15.12 10.91 -5.48
N GLU A 156 -14.37 11.76 -6.20
CA GLU A 156 -14.64 13.19 -6.28
C GLU A 156 -15.82 13.53 -7.21
N PHE A 157 -15.96 12.80 -8.32
CA PHE A 157 -16.83 13.20 -9.43
C PHE A 157 -18.10 12.36 -9.58
N ALA A 158 -18.12 11.15 -9.03
CA ALA A 158 -19.24 10.23 -9.10
C ALA A 158 -20.50 10.87 -8.48
N PRO A 159 -21.68 10.73 -9.11
CA PRO A 159 -22.94 11.07 -8.46
C PRO A 159 -23.16 10.18 -7.22
N ASP A 160 -23.85 10.69 -6.19
CA ASP A 160 -24.13 9.96 -4.93
C ASP A 160 -24.76 8.56 -5.10
N ALA A 161 -25.39 8.29 -6.25
CA ALA A 161 -26.04 7.02 -6.56
C ALA A 161 -25.07 5.95 -7.12
N TYR A 162 -23.87 6.33 -7.52
CA TYR A 162 -22.87 5.43 -8.09
C TYR A 162 -21.93 4.92 -7.01
N GLU A 163 -21.70 3.62 -7.03
CA GLU A 163 -20.56 3.02 -6.34
C GLU A 163 -19.29 3.20 -7.19
N VAL A 164 -18.14 3.16 -6.53
CA VAL A 164 -16.81 3.24 -7.17
C VAL A 164 -16.02 2.01 -6.75
N GLY A 165 -15.48 1.29 -7.71
CA GLY A 165 -14.69 0.10 -7.45
C GLY A 165 -13.64 -0.16 -8.52
N MET A 166 -12.88 -1.22 -8.34
CA MET A 166 -11.98 -1.74 -9.36
C MET A 166 -12.35 -3.17 -9.73
N GLU A 167 -11.94 -3.59 -10.92
CA GLU A 167 -12.15 -4.96 -11.37
C GLU A 167 -10.80 -5.69 -11.51
N CYS A 168 -10.86 -7.01 -11.42
CA CYS A 168 -9.74 -7.88 -11.68
C CYS A 168 -9.27 -7.80 -13.14
N THR A 169 -8.09 -8.33 -13.44
CA THR A 169 -7.59 -8.37 -14.83
C THR A 169 -8.39 -9.37 -15.64
N HIS A 170 -8.98 -8.90 -16.74
CA HIS A 170 -9.76 -9.74 -17.63
C HIS A 170 -9.85 -9.15 -19.04
N HIS A 171 -10.21 -10.01 -20.00
CA HIS A 171 -10.48 -9.71 -21.41
C HIS A 171 -9.32 -9.01 -22.17
N GLY A 172 -9.51 -8.84 -23.48
CA GLY A 172 -8.58 -8.13 -24.35
C GLY A 172 -8.74 -6.61 -24.30
N PRO A 173 -7.85 -5.85 -24.95
CA PRO A 173 -6.70 -6.33 -25.70
C PRO A 173 -5.50 -6.65 -24.79
N THR A 174 -4.65 -7.60 -25.19
CA THR A 174 -3.40 -7.93 -24.48
C THR A 174 -2.18 -7.20 -25.04
N ASP A 175 -2.19 -6.83 -26.33
CA ASP A 175 -1.16 -5.98 -26.94
C ASP A 175 -1.72 -4.56 -27.17
N VAL A 176 -1.48 -3.65 -26.23
CA VAL A 176 -1.95 -2.25 -26.33
C VAL A 176 -0.93 -1.33 -26.95
N GLY A 177 0.36 -1.56 -26.65
CA GLY A 177 1.50 -0.77 -27.09
C GLY A 177 2.03 0.23 -26.06
N CYS A 178 1.30 0.49 -24.98
CA CYS A 178 1.73 1.32 -23.83
C CYS A 178 0.94 0.91 -22.56
N PRO A 179 1.33 1.42 -21.36
CA PRO A 179 0.53 1.25 -20.14
C PRO A 179 -0.90 1.72 -20.33
N SER A 180 -1.88 0.91 -19.91
CA SER A 180 -3.28 1.21 -20.18
C SER A 180 -4.24 0.71 -19.12
N LEU A 181 -5.44 1.30 -19.09
CA LEU A 181 -6.55 0.88 -18.27
C LEU A 181 -7.88 1.11 -18.98
N PHE A 182 -8.91 0.41 -18.53
CA PHE A 182 -10.31 0.72 -18.83
C PHE A 182 -10.85 1.64 -17.73
N ALA A 183 -11.60 2.67 -18.14
CA ALA A 183 -12.36 3.54 -17.26
C ALA A 183 -13.82 3.44 -17.67
N GLU A 184 -14.65 2.87 -16.80
CA GLU A 184 -15.94 2.32 -17.21
C GLU A 184 -17.14 2.97 -16.55
N LEU A 185 -18.22 3.05 -17.32
CA LEU A 185 -19.56 3.44 -16.86
C LEU A 185 -20.47 2.21 -16.88
N GLY A 186 -20.97 1.82 -15.71
CA GLY A 186 -21.79 0.64 -15.55
C GLY A 186 -23.13 0.88 -14.85
N SER A 187 -24.07 -0.05 -14.96
CA SER A 187 -23.84 -1.43 -15.48
C SER A 187 -24.82 -1.89 -16.55
N ASP A 188 -25.81 -1.07 -16.88
CA ASP A 188 -26.81 -1.35 -17.92
C ASP A 188 -27.22 -0.09 -18.71
N ASP A 189 -28.21 -0.26 -19.60
CA ASP A 189 -28.76 0.80 -20.45
C ASP A 189 -29.12 2.09 -19.68
N GLU A 190 -29.61 2.01 -18.44
CA GLU A 190 -29.98 3.19 -17.66
C GLU A 190 -28.75 4.03 -17.32
N GLN A 191 -27.63 3.39 -16.97
CA GLN A 191 -26.40 4.10 -16.64
C GLN A 191 -25.58 4.51 -17.86
N TRP A 192 -25.54 3.69 -18.91
CA TRP A 192 -24.84 4.07 -20.15
C TRP A 192 -25.45 5.33 -20.79
N ASP A 193 -26.75 5.55 -20.63
CA ASP A 193 -27.45 6.73 -21.10
C ASP A 193 -27.48 7.88 -20.06
N ASP A 194 -26.92 7.71 -18.86
CA ASP A 194 -26.93 8.73 -17.79
C ASP A 194 -25.83 9.79 -18.02
N PRO A 195 -26.20 11.06 -18.29
CA PRO A 195 -25.24 12.11 -18.53
C PRO A 195 -24.42 12.48 -17.30
N ALA A 196 -24.92 12.24 -16.08
CA ALA A 196 -24.17 12.53 -14.86
C ALA A 196 -23.02 11.53 -14.68
N GLY A 197 -23.31 10.23 -14.82
CA GLY A 197 -22.30 9.17 -14.82
C GLY A 197 -21.26 9.34 -15.93
N ALA A 198 -21.70 9.52 -17.18
CA ALA A 198 -20.78 9.72 -18.32
C ALA A 198 -19.87 10.94 -18.14
N ARG A 199 -20.41 12.07 -17.63
CA ARG A 199 -19.62 13.26 -17.32
C ARG A 199 -18.66 13.04 -16.16
N ALA A 200 -19.01 12.22 -15.16
CA ALA A 200 -18.11 11.87 -14.07
C ALA A 200 -16.91 11.08 -14.59
N VAL A 201 -17.13 10.07 -15.45
CA VAL A 201 -16.05 9.31 -16.08
C VAL A 201 -15.17 10.20 -16.96
N ALA A 202 -15.77 11.07 -17.78
CA ALA A 202 -15.01 12.01 -18.59
C ALA A 202 -14.08 12.91 -17.76
N ARG A 203 -14.56 13.44 -16.63
CA ARG A 203 -13.73 14.25 -15.72
C ARG A 203 -12.62 13.42 -15.10
N ALA A 204 -12.91 12.19 -14.69
CA ALA A 204 -11.91 11.31 -14.07
C ALA A 204 -10.79 10.94 -15.06
N ILE A 205 -11.13 10.64 -16.32
CA ILE A 205 -10.16 10.40 -17.38
C ILE A 205 -9.25 11.63 -17.57
N LEU A 206 -9.81 12.85 -17.63
CA LEU A 206 -9.02 14.07 -17.79
C LEU A 206 -8.07 14.34 -16.60
N SER A 207 -8.43 13.92 -15.39
CA SER A 207 -7.56 14.02 -14.21
C SER A 207 -6.30 13.15 -14.31
N LEU A 208 -6.26 12.18 -15.22
CA LEU A 208 -5.07 11.36 -15.48
C LEU A 208 -4.02 12.07 -16.36
N ARG A 209 -4.30 13.28 -16.84
CA ARG A 209 -3.33 14.09 -17.59
C ARG A 209 -2.09 14.34 -16.73
N GLY A 210 -0.91 13.95 -17.24
CA GLY A 210 0.35 14.12 -16.51
C GLY A 210 0.59 13.11 -15.38
N VAL A 211 -0.30 12.13 -15.18
CA VAL A 211 -0.14 11.07 -14.17
C VAL A 211 0.81 10.00 -14.72
N ALA A 212 1.85 9.67 -13.94
CA ALA A 212 2.73 8.56 -14.28
C ALA A 212 2.00 7.21 -14.13
N PRO A 213 2.23 6.23 -15.01
CA PRO A 213 1.55 4.94 -14.96
C PRO A 213 1.91 4.11 -13.72
N HIS A 214 3.14 4.24 -13.21
CA HIS A 214 3.68 3.45 -12.11
C HIS A 214 4.10 4.31 -10.92
N ARG A 215 4.17 3.69 -9.73
CA ARG A 215 4.76 4.28 -8.52
C ARG A 215 5.62 3.25 -7.81
N ARG A 216 6.53 3.72 -6.95
CA ARG A 216 7.51 2.86 -6.25
C ARG A 216 6.88 1.67 -5.48
N LYS A 217 5.68 1.84 -4.95
CA LYS A 217 5.00 0.83 -4.12
C LYS A 217 3.84 0.24 -4.89
N GLN A 218 4.07 -0.91 -5.51
CA GLN A 218 3.04 -1.63 -6.24
C GLN A 218 3.23 -3.16 -6.13
N ILE A 219 2.12 -3.88 -6.22
CA ILE A 219 2.07 -5.34 -6.05
C ILE A 219 1.23 -5.98 -7.16
N VAL A 220 1.38 -7.30 -7.32
CA VAL A 220 0.45 -8.15 -8.08
C VAL A 220 -0.49 -8.88 -7.13
N GLY A 221 -1.76 -8.96 -7.50
CA GLY A 221 -2.79 -9.70 -6.75
C GLY A 221 -3.10 -11.06 -7.36
N PHE A 222 -3.37 -12.05 -6.52
CA PHE A 222 -3.92 -13.33 -6.98
C PHE A 222 -5.01 -13.83 -6.05
N GLY A 223 -6.07 -14.39 -6.63
CA GLY A 223 -7.26 -14.85 -5.94
C GLY A 223 -8.31 -13.75 -5.73
N GLY A 224 -9.42 -14.12 -5.11
CA GLY A 224 -10.55 -13.24 -4.86
C GLY A 224 -11.56 -13.23 -6.02
N ASN A 225 -12.57 -12.38 -5.90
CA ASN A 225 -13.65 -12.27 -6.88
C ASN A 225 -13.37 -11.20 -7.95
N HIS A 226 -14.31 -11.05 -8.88
CA HIS A 226 -14.25 -10.11 -9.99
C HIS A 226 -14.00 -8.65 -9.59
N TYR A 227 -14.58 -8.21 -8.46
CA TYR A 227 -14.51 -6.82 -7.98
C TYR A 227 -13.42 -6.60 -6.93
N ALA A 228 -12.57 -7.60 -6.69
CA ALA A 228 -11.29 -7.46 -5.99
C ALA A 228 -11.31 -6.61 -4.68
N PRO A 229 -12.29 -6.76 -3.76
CA PRO A 229 -12.51 -5.81 -2.65
C PRO A 229 -11.33 -5.73 -1.68
N ARG A 230 -10.57 -6.83 -1.54
CA ARG A 230 -9.36 -6.84 -0.73
C ARG A 230 -8.26 -5.96 -1.32
N PHE A 231 -8.07 -6.01 -2.63
CA PHE A 231 -7.08 -5.22 -3.35
C PHE A 231 -7.50 -3.76 -3.44
N GLU A 232 -8.79 -3.48 -3.64
CA GLU A 232 -9.34 -2.12 -3.56
C GLU A 232 -9.01 -1.48 -2.20
N ARG A 233 -9.22 -2.23 -1.11
CA ARG A 233 -8.86 -1.78 0.23
C ARG A 233 -7.37 -1.48 0.38
N ILE A 234 -6.48 -2.27 -0.23
CA ILE A 234 -5.04 -1.97 -0.23
C ILE A 234 -4.77 -0.63 -0.92
N VAL A 235 -5.35 -0.40 -2.10
CA VAL A 235 -5.18 0.85 -2.85
C VAL A 235 -5.69 2.05 -2.07
N ARG A 236 -6.82 1.92 -1.38
CA ARG A 236 -7.48 3.01 -0.64
C ARG A 236 -6.86 3.31 0.72
N GLU A 237 -6.38 2.29 1.43
CA GLU A 237 -5.97 2.43 2.83
C GLU A 237 -4.45 2.37 3.04
N THR A 238 -3.67 2.18 1.97
CA THR A 238 -2.21 2.09 2.06
C THR A 238 -1.51 2.87 0.92
N PRO A 239 -0.19 3.14 1.03
CA PRO A 239 0.58 3.74 -0.06
C PRO A 239 0.80 2.83 -1.27
N TRP A 240 0.34 1.57 -1.23
CA TRP A 240 0.58 0.58 -2.26
C TRP A 240 -0.45 0.65 -3.37
N ALA A 241 -0.02 0.62 -4.64
CA ALA A 241 -0.90 0.39 -5.77
C ALA A 241 -0.98 -1.12 -6.07
N VAL A 242 -2.01 -1.53 -6.80
CA VAL A 242 -2.18 -2.92 -7.23
C VAL A 242 -2.22 -2.91 -8.76
N GLY A 243 -1.33 -3.71 -9.37
CA GLY A 243 -1.30 -3.95 -10.80
C GLY A 243 -2.24 -5.07 -11.19
N HIS A 244 -1.75 -6.02 -11.98
CA HIS A 244 -2.57 -7.16 -12.38
C HIS A 244 -3.12 -7.94 -11.19
N MET A 245 -4.34 -8.44 -11.37
CA MET A 245 -5.03 -9.29 -10.40
C MET A 245 -5.61 -10.49 -11.13
N ALA A 246 -5.11 -11.68 -10.83
CA ALA A 246 -5.70 -12.92 -11.34
C ALA A 246 -6.78 -13.42 -10.37
N PRO A 247 -8.08 -13.29 -10.67
CA PRO A 247 -9.15 -13.74 -9.78
C PRO A 247 -9.23 -15.28 -9.72
N ASP A 248 -10.00 -15.81 -8.76
CA ASP A 248 -10.15 -17.26 -8.55
C ASP A 248 -10.52 -18.02 -9.83
N TRP A 249 -11.46 -17.50 -10.62
CA TRP A 249 -11.91 -18.15 -11.87
C TRP A 249 -10.82 -18.16 -12.95
N ALA A 250 -9.95 -17.14 -12.98
CA ALA A 250 -8.86 -17.08 -13.95
C ALA A 250 -7.74 -18.03 -13.56
N LEU A 251 -7.45 -18.13 -12.25
CA LEU A 251 -6.51 -19.12 -11.72
C LEU A 251 -6.97 -20.56 -11.97
N ASP A 252 -8.27 -20.83 -11.80
CA ASP A 252 -8.86 -22.12 -12.13
C ASP A 252 -8.75 -22.44 -13.63
N ALA A 253 -8.99 -21.45 -14.49
CA ALA A 253 -8.92 -21.59 -15.94
C ALA A 253 -7.49 -21.76 -16.47
N MET A 254 -6.52 -21.05 -15.88
CA MET A 254 -5.08 -21.19 -16.15
C MET A 254 -4.62 -22.63 -15.88
N GLY A 255 -5.17 -23.27 -14.85
CA GLY A 255 -4.77 -24.60 -14.44
C GLY A 255 -3.53 -24.59 -13.54
N HIS A 256 -2.63 -25.55 -13.68
CA HIS A 256 -1.56 -25.75 -12.70
C HIS A 256 -0.46 -24.66 -12.81
N PRO A 257 -0.21 -23.83 -11.78
CA PRO A 257 0.66 -22.64 -11.88
C PRO A 257 2.07 -22.91 -12.42
N THR A 258 2.66 -24.05 -12.07
CA THR A 258 4.02 -24.41 -12.53
C THR A 258 4.14 -24.62 -14.04
N ALA A 259 3.03 -24.77 -14.76
CA ALA A 259 3.01 -24.85 -16.23
C ALA A 259 2.84 -23.49 -16.91
N HIS A 260 2.49 -22.45 -16.13
CA HIS A 260 2.13 -21.11 -16.61
C HIS A 260 3.03 -20.04 -15.95
N GLY A 261 4.29 -20.37 -15.68
CA GLY A 261 5.25 -19.43 -15.08
C GLY A 261 5.43 -18.16 -15.92
N ASP A 262 5.37 -18.28 -17.25
CA ASP A 262 5.59 -17.16 -18.16
C ASP A 262 4.52 -16.04 -18.00
N VAL A 263 3.23 -16.39 -17.88
CA VAL A 263 2.17 -15.38 -17.67
C VAL A 263 2.18 -14.81 -16.25
N LEU A 264 2.58 -15.62 -15.26
CA LEU A 264 2.78 -15.14 -13.89
C LEU A 264 3.89 -14.10 -13.87
N ASP A 265 5.06 -14.39 -14.44
CA ASP A 265 6.18 -13.44 -14.55
C ASP A 265 5.83 -12.22 -15.40
N ALA A 266 5.05 -12.40 -16.47
CA ALA A 266 4.54 -11.30 -17.28
C ALA A 266 3.65 -10.35 -16.45
N ALA A 267 2.83 -10.86 -15.53
CA ALA A 267 2.00 -10.02 -14.67
C ALA A 267 2.84 -9.14 -13.73
N PHE A 268 3.97 -9.64 -13.21
CA PHE A 268 4.91 -8.82 -12.42
C PHE A 268 5.59 -7.77 -13.28
N ALA A 269 6.14 -8.16 -14.43
CA ALA A 269 6.82 -7.25 -15.34
C ALA A 269 5.89 -6.15 -15.87
N ALA A 270 4.67 -6.50 -16.28
CA ALA A 270 3.66 -5.58 -16.77
C ALA A 270 3.11 -4.64 -15.68
N SER A 271 3.20 -5.06 -14.41
CA SER A 271 2.83 -4.23 -13.26
C SER A 271 3.99 -3.42 -12.69
N ASP A 272 5.22 -3.64 -13.16
CA ASP A 272 6.48 -3.11 -12.60
C ASP A 272 6.59 -3.40 -11.08
N ALA A 273 6.29 -4.64 -10.70
CA ALA A 273 6.22 -5.08 -9.30
C ALA A 273 7.05 -6.34 -9.05
N ASP A 274 7.54 -6.51 -7.81
CA ASP A 274 8.27 -7.71 -7.35
C ASP A 274 7.56 -8.44 -6.18
N ILE A 275 6.45 -7.87 -5.71
CA ILE A 275 5.74 -8.30 -4.49
C ILE A 275 4.33 -8.76 -4.87
N ALA A 276 3.89 -9.85 -4.23
CA ALA A 276 2.58 -10.45 -4.44
C ALA A 276 1.76 -10.50 -3.16
N LEU A 277 0.44 -10.33 -3.28
CA LEU A 277 -0.54 -10.61 -2.25
C LEU A 277 -1.52 -11.67 -2.73
N LEU A 278 -1.71 -12.73 -1.93
CA LEU A 278 -2.67 -13.79 -2.20
C LEU A 278 -3.96 -13.58 -1.41
N ASP A 279 -5.09 -13.67 -2.09
CA ASP A 279 -6.42 -13.76 -1.51
C ASP A 279 -6.94 -15.20 -1.55
N GLY A 280 -6.99 -15.84 -0.38
CA GLY A 280 -7.27 -17.26 -0.23
C GLY A 280 -6.02 -18.13 -0.07
N GLU A 281 -6.22 -19.44 0.03
CA GLU A 281 -5.15 -20.43 0.26
C GLU A 281 -4.69 -21.06 -1.06
N TRP A 282 -3.55 -20.57 -1.59
CA TRP A 282 -2.99 -21.02 -2.86
C TRP A 282 -1.57 -21.58 -2.72
N PRO A 283 -1.35 -22.68 -1.98
CA PRO A 283 -0.01 -23.14 -1.59
C PRO A 283 0.91 -23.51 -2.78
N VAL A 284 0.32 -24.01 -3.88
CA VAL A 284 1.09 -24.33 -5.10
C VAL A 284 1.50 -23.03 -5.82
N LEU A 285 0.60 -22.06 -5.90
CA LEU A 285 0.89 -20.76 -6.49
C LEU A 285 1.94 -20.01 -5.66
N GLU A 286 1.73 -19.90 -4.34
CA GLU A 286 2.67 -19.27 -3.41
C GLU A 286 4.09 -19.81 -3.57
N LYS A 287 4.21 -21.15 -3.61
CA LYS A 287 5.50 -21.80 -3.86
C LYS A 287 6.05 -21.47 -5.24
N THR A 288 5.22 -21.50 -6.28
CA THR A 288 5.65 -21.18 -7.66
C THR A 288 6.20 -19.76 -7.75
N LEU A 289 5.51 -18.79 -7.16
CA LEU A 289 5.93 -17.39 -7.09
C LEU A 289 7.25 -17.23 -6.32
N THR A 290 7.36 -17.87 -5.16
CA THR A 290 8.57 -17.82 -4.33
C THR A 290 9.77 -18.49 -5.03
N ASP A 291 9.56 -19.64 -5.67
CA ASP A 291 10.60 -20.36 -6.43
C ASP A 291 11.07 -19.53 -7.66
N ALA A 292 10.20 -18.68 -8.21
CA ALA A 292 10.52 -17.72 -9.27
C ALA A 292 11.23 -16.44 -8.76
N GLY A 293 11.30 -16.23 -7.44
CA GLY A 293 11.98 -15.10 -6.81
C GLY A 293 11.08 -13.93 -6.40
N HIS A 294 9.77 -14.05 -6.58
CA HIS A 294 8.80 -13.03 -6.14
C HIS A 294 8.56 -13.11 -4.64
N ARG A 295 8.39 -11.95 -3.99
CA ARG A 295 8.12 -11.88 -2.56
C ARG A 295 6.61 -11.95 -2.31
N VAL A 296 6.14 -13.02 -1.69
CA VAL A 296 4.74 -13.11 -1.25
C VAL A 296 4.60 -12.52 0.16
N VAL A 297 3.67 -11.59 0.34
CA VAL A 297 3.45 -10.89 1.62
C VAL A 297 1.99 -10.97 2.06
N SER A 298 1.75 -10.70 3.34
CA SER A 298 0.40 -10.57 3.89
C SER A 298 -0.14 -9.14 3.74
N GLU A 299 -1.44 -8.96 3.93
CA GLU A 299 -2.03 -7.61 4.01
C GLU A 299 -1.53 -6.86 5.25
N THR A 300 -1.27 -7.57 6.36
CA THR A 300 -0.65 -6.98 7.54
C THR A 300 0.71 -6.41 7.18
N TRP A 301 1.53 -7.15 6.42
CA TRP A 301 2.83 -6.67 5.98
C TRP A 301 2.73 -5.36 5.19
N LEU A 302 1.80 -5.26 4.23
CA LEU A 302 1.63 -4.04 3.41
C LEU A 302 1.24 -2.83 4.27
N ARG A 303 0.34 -3.01 5.23
CA ARG A 303 -0.11 -1.95 6.15
C ARG A 303 0.99 -1.48 7.08
N GLU A 304 1.73 -2.41 7.68
CA GLU A 304 2.80 -2.10 8.62
C GLU A 304 4.01 -1.46 7.92
N VAL A 305 4.37 -1.96 6.74
CA VAL A 305 5.47 -1.38 5.94
C VAL A 305 5.12 0.02 5.46
N GLY A 306 3.89 0.23 4.99
CA GLY A 306 3.45 1.52 4.47
C GLY A 306 4.38 2.03 3.35
N ASP A 307 4.92 3.23 3.52
CA ASP A 307 5.80 3.91 2.58
C ASP A 307 7.30 3.72 2.87
N ARG A 308 7.68 2.90 3.84
CA ARG A 308 9.10 2.67 4.21
C ARG A 308 9.90 2.05 3.07
N SER A 309 11.23 2.28 3.03
CA SER A 309 12.10 1.65 2.03
C SER A 309 12.12 0.13 2.22
N LEU A 310 12.24 -0.64 1.12
CA LEU A 310 12.35 -2.09 1.23
C LEU A 310 13.69 -2.50 1.85
N GLU A 311 14.75 -1.70 1.65
CA GLU A 311 16.04 -1.92 2.31
C GLU A 311 15.93 -1.86 3.84
N LEU A 312 15.17 -0.88 4.37
CA LEU A 312 14.89 -0.79 5.79
C LEU A 312 14.10 -1.99 6.30
N VAL A 313 13.05 -2.38 5.57
CA VAL A 313 12.21 -3.52 5.97
C VAL A 313 13.04 -4.80 6.02
N ASP A 314 13.89 -5.04 5.01
CA ASP A 314 14.76 -6.21 4.96
C ASP A 314 15.80 -6.20 6.09
N ALA A 315 16.38 -5.03 6.40
CA ALA A 315 17.29 -4.88 7.52
C ALA A 315 16.60 -5.20 8.86
N VAL A 316 15.40 -4.66 9.08
CA VAL A 316 14.59 -4.92 10.29
C VAL A 316 14.23 -6.39 10.38
N GLU A 317 13.74 -7.00 9.30
CA GLU A 317 13.32 -8.41 9.34
C GLU A 317 14.48 -9.38 9.54
N SER A 318 15.68 -9.03 9.05
CA SER A 318 16.89 -9.80 9.28
C SER A 318 17.32 -9.80 10.75
N GLU A 319 17.15 -8.69 11.47
CA GLU A 319 17.67 -8.52 12.85
C GLU A 319 16.61 -8.78 13.94
N LEU A 320 15.34 -8.43 13.70
CA LEU A 320 14.25 -8.55 14.68
C LEU A 320 13.31 -9.73 14.44
N GLY A 321 13.11 -10.14 13.18
CA GLY A 321 12.13 -11.15 12.77
C GLY A 321 11.09 -10.60 11.78
N ARG A 322 10.17 -11.43 11.28
CA ARG A 322 9.24 -11.01 10.23
C ARG A 322 8.13 -10.11 10.76
N VAL A 323 7.61 -9.23 9.93
CA VAL A 323 6.40 -8.43 10.25
C VAL A 323 5.21 -9.33 10.59
N ASP A 324 5.07 -10.44 9.86
CA ASP A 324 4.03 -11.45 10.09
C ASP A 324 4.16 -12.14 11.46
N ASP A 325 5.35 -12.15 12.05
CA ASP A 325 5.63 -12.73 13.37
C ASP A 325 5.39 -11.71 14.51
N GLY A 326 4.93 -10.50 14.20
CA GLY A 326 4.62 -9.46 15.19
C GLY A 326 5.65 -8.33 15.28
N ILE A 327 6.43 -8.06 14.23
CA ILE A 327 7.22 -6.82 14.18
C ILE A 327 6.34 -5.65 13.77
N ARG A 328 6.49 -4.52 14.45
CA ARG A 328 5.85 -3.23 14.14
C ARG A 328 6.92 -2.17 13.95
N PHE A 329 6.67 -1.22 13.05
CA PHE A 329 7.59 -0.12 12.82
C PHE A 329 7.26 1.06 13.73
N GLY A 330 8.30 1.71 14.24
CA GLY A 330 8.17 3.01 14.91
C GLY A 330 8.30 4.16 13.92
N ASP A 331 8.37 5.38 14.44
CA ASP A 331 8.35 6.62 13.67
C ASP A 331 9.71 6.95 13.04
N LEU A 332 10.78 6.27 13.44
CA LEU A 332 12.13 6.57 12.97
C LEU A 332 12.45 5.79 11.69
N ASP A 333 12.70 6.51 10.60
CA ASP A 333 13.02 5.95 9.29
C ASP A 333 14.53 6.00 9.04
N THR A 334 15.26 4.97 9.50
CA THR A 334 16.70 4.83 9.25
C THR A 334 17.17 3.39 9.23
N GLU A 335 18.02 3.05 8.26
CA GLU A 335 18.65 1.73 8.11
C GLU A 335 19.77 1.47 9.14
N SER A 336 20.27 2.52 9.79
CA SER A 336 21.33 2.40 10.80
C SER A 336 20.72 2.32 12.19
N PHE A 337 20.55 1.09 12.68
CA PHE A 337 20.03 0.85 14.03
C PHE A 337 20.81 -0.26 14.74
N THR A 338 20.59 -0.36 16.06
CA THR A 338 20.97 -1.51 16.87
C THR A 338 19.74 -2.08 17.56
N VAL A 339 19.69 -3.40 17.68
CA VAL A 339 18.65 -4.06 18.48
C VAL A 339 19.04 -4.00 19.96
N VAL A 340 18.07 -3.64 20.80
CA VAL A 340 18.21 -3.57 22.26
C VAL A 340 17.08 -4.33 22.94
N ASP A 341 17.34 -4.84 24.15
CA ASP A 341 16.31 -5.39 25.02
C ASP A 341 15.58 -4.27 25.77
N LEU A 342 14.26 -4.32 25.75
CA LEU A 342 13.35 -3.47 26.51
C LEU A 342 13.21 -4.02 27.94
N PRO A 343 13.08 -3.13 28.95
CA PRO A 343 12.89 -3.56 30.34
C PRO A 343 11.47 -4.13 30.52
N GLY A 344 11.32 -5.46 30.40
CA GLY A 344 10.03 -6.15 30.37
C GLY A 344 9.11 -5.80 31.55
N ASP A 345 9.60 -5.93 32.79
CA ASP A 345 8.76 -5.66 33.98
C ASP A 345 8.32 -4.19 34.09
N LEU A 346 9.18 -3.25 33.65
CA LEU A 346 8.83 -1.82 33.60
C LEU A 346 7.78 -1.57 32.53
N THR A 347 7.96 -2.15 31.34
CA THR A 347 7.06 -2.03 30.20
C THR A 347 5.68 -2.60 30.55
N ASP A 348 5.63 -3.82 31.11
CA ASP A 348 4.40 -4.47 31.57
C ASP A 348 3.65 -3.63 32.61
N THR A 349 4.38 -3.04 33.56
CA THR A 349 3.79 -2.19 34.60
C THR A 349 3.24 -0.89 34.02
N ALA A 350 3.98 -0.25 33.11
CA ALA A 350 3.53 0.95 32.43
C ALA A 350 2.32 0.67 31.51
N GLU A 351 2.29 -0.45 30.79
CA GLU A 351 1.14 -0.85 29.96
C GLU A 351 -0.11 -1.11 30.80
N GLY A 352 0.06 -1.61 32.03
CA GLY A 352 -1.04 -1.75 32.99
C GLY A 352 -1.65 -0.43 33.44
N ILE A 353 -0.92 0.69 33.28
CA ILE A 353 -1.37 2.05 33.60
C ILE A 353 -2.00 2.70 32.36
N ASP A 354 -1.24 2.78 31.27
CA ASP A 354 -1.65 3.43 30.03
C ASP A 354 -0.99 2.75 28.82
N PRO A 355 -1.65 1.74 28.20
CA PRO A 355 -1.06 0.98 27.09
C PRO A 355 -0.88 1.82 25.83
N ASP A 356 -1.76 2.81 25.60
CA ASP A 356 -1.68 3.69 24.43
C ASP A 356 -0.48 4.63 24.56
N ALA A 357 -0.24 5.18 25.76
CA ALA A 357 0.92 6.04 26.02
C ALA A 357 2.25 5.26 25.95
N VAL A 358 2.29 4.01 26.44
CA VAL A 358 3.48 3.15 26.27
C VAL A 358 3.78 2.92 24.79
N ARG A 359 2.75 2.58 24.02
CA ARG A 359 2.91 2.33 22.59
C ARG A 359 3.46 3.56 21.87
N ALA A 360 2.88 4.74 22.13
CA ALA A 360 3.36 5.99 21.55
C ALA A 360 4.82 6.29 21.92
N ALA A 361 5.20 6.09 23.19
CA ALA A 361 6.58 6.31 23.65
C ALA A 361 7.59 5.37 22.97
N ILE A 362 7.18 4.13 22.66
CA ILE A 362 8.01 3.17 21.95
C ILE A 362 8.09 3.51 20.46
N GLU A 363 6.96 3.82 19.81
CA GLU A 363 6.90 4.19 18.39
C GLU A 363 7.77 5.43 18.10
N GLU A 364 7.68 6.49 18.90
CA GLU A 364 8.43 7.74 18.68
C GLU A 364 9.96 7.55 18.75
N ARG A 365 10.43 6.54 19.47
CA ARG A 365 11.87 6.34 19.79
C ARG A 365 12.53 5.19 19.04
N THR A 366 11.77 4.46 18.23
CA THR A 366 12.24 3.23 17.60
C THR A 366 12.10 3.27 16.09
N VAL A 367 12.95 2.49 15.42
CA VAL A 367 12.78 2.14 14.02
C VAL A 367 11.74 1.02 13.89
N ALA A 368 11.84 0.03 14.76
CA ALA A 368 10.89 -1.07 14.86
C ALA A 368 10.95 -1.71 16.25
N PHE A 369 9.92 -2.47 16.61
CA PHE A 369 9.84 -3.19 17.86
C PHE A 369 9.06 -4.49 17.71
N THR A 370 9.41 -5.47 18.53
CA THR A 370 8.64 -6.70 18.65
C THR A 370 7.33 -6.41 19.36
N THR A 371 6.29 -7.18 19.06
CA THR A 371 5.03 -7.18 19.81
C THR A 371 4.63 -8.58 20.23
N ASP A 372 3.86 -8.66 21.32
CA ASP A 372 3.28 -9.88 21.85
C ASP A 372 1.75 -9.84 21.72
N ASN A 373 1.09 -10.99 22.00
CA ASN A 373 -0.37 -11.13 22.00
C ASN A 373 -1.03 -10.61 20.70
N GLY A 374 -0.48 -11.01 19.55
CA GLY A 374 -1.04 -10.67 18.24
C GLY A 374 -0.93 -9.19 17.88
N GLY A 375 0.09 -8.47 18.39
CA GLY A 375 0.31 -7.06 18.07
C GLY A 375 -0.16 -6.07 19.12
N SER A 376 -0.85 -6.54 20.16
CA SER A 376 -1.53 -5.68 21.14
C SER A 376 -0.63 -5.17 22.26
N ARG A 377 0.49 -5.84 22.53
CA ARG A 377 1.44 -5.45 23.58
C ARG A 377 2.82 -5.25 23.00
N VAL A 378 3.58 -4.32 23.57
CA VAL A 378 4.99 -4.13 23.27
C VAL A 378 5.76 -5.37 23.76
N GLY A 379 6.60 -5.91 22.88
CA GLY A 379 7.42 -7.07 23.16
C GLY A 379 8.76 -6.72 23.82
N SER A 380 9.67 -7.67 23.84
CA SER A 380 10.92 -7.57 24.60
C SER A 380 12.08 -6.86 23.88
N ARG A 381 12.00 -6.60 22.57
CA ARG A 381 13.11 -6.03 21.80
C ARG A 381 12.67 -4.88 20.90
N ALA A 382 13.58 -3.95 20.68
CA ALA A 382 13.40 -2.86 19.72
C ALA A 382 14.69 -2.52 18.96
N ALA A 383 14.53 -2.09 17.71
CA ALA A 383 15.55 -1.48 16.89
C ALA A 383 15.55 0.03 17.14
N VAL A 384 16.69 0.57 17.59
CA VAL A 384 16.87 1.99 17.89
C VAL A 384 18.05 2.56 17.11
N PRO A 385 18.00 3.82 16.63
CA PRO A 385 19.07 4.39 15.81
C PRO A 385 20.38 4.58 16.61
N GLU A 386 20.24 4.93 17.90
CA GLU A 386 21.35 5.16 18.81
C GLU A 386 20.99 4.61 20.20
N THR A 387 22.00 4.19 20.97
CA THR A 387 21.77 3.63 22.31
C THR A 387 21.11 4.64 23.27
N ALA A 388 21.27 5.94 23.05
CA ALA A 388 20.62 6.99 23.83
C ALA A 388 19.08 6.92 23.74
N ALA A 389 18.52 6.41 22.64
CA ALA A 389 17.08 6.23 22.50
C ALA A 389 16.54 5.21 23.50
N ARG A 390 17.31 4.17 23.85
CA ARG A 390 16.92 3.22 24.90
C ARG A 390 16.77 3.90 26.26
N THR A 391 17.69 4.79 26.61
CA THR A 391 17.61 5.57 27.85
C THR A 391 16.37 6.46 27.84
N ALA A 392 16.09 7.12 26.72
CA ALA A 392 14.88 7.94 26.58
C ALA A 392 13.58 7.13 26.72
N ILE A 393 13.52 5.91 26.15
CA ILE A 393 12.39 4.99 26.35
C ILE A 393 12.20 4.69 27.84
N ILE A 394 13.28 4.40 28.58
CA ILE A 394 13.21 4.14 30.03
C ILE A 394 12.69 5.36 30.79
N GLU A 395 13.15 6.57 30.43
CA GLU A 395 12.68 7.83 31.01
C GLU A 395 11.19 8.05 30.75
N ASP A 396 10.73 7.84 29.52
CA ASP A 396 9.33 8.00 29.12
C ASP A 396 8.43 6.97 29.84
N LEU A 397 8.85 5.70 29.94
CA LEU A 397 8.13 4.67 30.70
C LEU A 397 8.09 4.98 32.21
N ALA A 398 9.20 5.45 32.79
CA ALA A 398 9.25 5.83 34.20
C ALA A 398 8.31 7.01 34.51
N ALA A 399 8.19 7.97 33.59
CA ALA A 399 7.25 9.09 33.75
C ALA A 399 5.79 8.62 33.81
N LEU A 400 5.41 7.56 33.07
CA LEU A 400 4.04 7.01 33.13
C LEU A 400 3.70 6.44 34.52
N LEU A 401 4.69 5.89 35.23
CA LEU A 401 4.52 5.36 36.59
C LEU A 401 4.19 6.48 37.60
N GLU A 402 4.59 7.73 37.38
CA GLU A 402 4.32 8.86 38.30
C GLU A 402 2.83 9.14 38.51
N SER A 403 1.97 8.64 37.62
CA SER A 403 0.51 8.70 37.79
C SER A 403 -0.02 7.82 38.93
N THR A 404 0.72 6.74 39.25
CA THR A 404 0.30 5.68 40.18
C THR A 404 1.23 5.58 41.39
N TYR A 405 2.49 5.94 41.23
CA TYR A 405 3.51 5.91 42.27
C TYR A 405 3.76 7.31 42.84
N GLU A 406 4.06 7.39 44.13
CA GLU A 406 4.33 8.64 44.83
C GLU A 406 5.73 9.17 44.52
N THR A 407 6.69 8.27 44.31
CA THR A 407 8.05 8.58 43.88
C THR A 407 8.48 7.60 42.80
N VAL A 408 9.15 8.11 41.76
CA VAL A 408 9.81 7.30 40.73
C VAL A 408 11.22 7.85 40.56
N THR A 409 12.23 6.99 40.64
CA THR A 409 13.64 7.37 40.53
C THR A 409 14.35 6.42 39.58
N ILE A 410 15.09 6.98 38.62
CA ILE A 410 15.93 6.22 37.70
C ILE A 410 17.34 6.12 38.32
N GLU A 411 17.75 4.90 38.63
CA GLU A 411 19.09 4.55 39.08
C GLU A 411 19.93 4.03 37.90
N ALA A 412 21.18 3.64 38.16
CA ALA A 412 22.09 3.17 37.10
C ALA A 412 21.70 1.82 36.48
N ASP A 413 21.00 0.96 37.24
CA ASP A 413 20.61 -0.40 36.86
C ASP A 413 19.13 -0.72 37.08
N ALA A 414 18.33 0.25 37.55
CA ALA A 414 16.90 0.04 37.75
C ALA A 414 16.09 1.35 37.75
N VAL A 415 14.79 1.22 37.48
CA VAL A 415 13.78 2.20 37.89
C VAL A 415 13.19 1.74 39.22
N VAL A 416 13.18 2.62 40.21
CA VAL A 416 12.62 2.36 41.55
C VAL A 416 11.39 3.23 41.72
N ALA A 417 10.24 2.60 41.96
CA ALA A 417 8.98 3.29 42.16
C ALA A 417 8.38 2.93 43.53
N GLU A 418 7.95 3.93 44.30
CA GLU A 418 7.39 3.71 45.64
C GLU A 418 5.96 4.25 45.73
N LYS A 419 5.09 3.52 46.42
CA LYS A 419 3.72 3.94 46.71
C LYS A 419 3.26 3.43 48.07
N THR A 420 2.35 4.15 48.71
CA THR A 420 1.69 3.67 49.92
C THR A 420 0.48 2.81 49.54
N ALA A 421 0.61 1.50 49.71
CA ALA A 421 -0.44 0.53 49.36
C ALA A 421 -1.08 -0.08 50.61
N PHE A 422 -2.28 -0.64 50.44
CA PHE A 422 -2.94 -1.41 51.49
C PHE A 422 -2.17 -2.71 51.77
N ASP A 423 -2.00 -3.03 53.06
CA ASP A 423 -1.27 -4.18 53.56
C ASP A 423 -2.24 -5.20 54.19
N PRO A 424 -2.49 -6.33 53.49
CA PRO A 424 -3.35 -7.41 53.99
C PRO A 424 -2.92 -8.00 55.33
N GLU A 425 -1.61 -8.02 55.63
CA GLU A 425 -1.09 -8.60 56.87
C GLU A 425 -1.37 -7.67 58.04
N LEU A 426 -1.09 -6.37 57.91
CA LEU A 426 -1.45 -5.37 58.92
C LEU A 426 -2.96 -5.35 59.20
N ALA A 427 -3.79 -5.49 58.17
CA ALA A 427 -5.24 -5.57 58.33
C ALA A 427 -5.67 -6.81 59.13
N ARG A 428 -5.07 -7.97 58.87
CA ARG A 428 -5.36 -9.21 59.62
C ARG A 428 -4.85 -9.14 61.06
N GLU A 429 -3.68 -8.55 61.30
CA GLU A 429 -3.13 -8.32 62.65
C GLU A 429 -4.04 -7.42 63.50
N LEU A 430 -4.71 -6.44 62.86
CA LEU A 430 -5.71 -5.59 63.49
C LEU A 430 -7.12 -6.20 63.56
N GLY A 431 -7.25 -7.50 63.23
CA GLY A 431 -8.49 -8.25 63.37
C GLY A 431 -9.49 -8.05 62.22
N VAL A 432 -9.06 -7.58 61.06
CA VAL A 432 -9.91 -7.43 59.86
C VAL A 432 -9.65 -8.59 58.88
N PRO A 433 -10.45 -9.67 58.90
CA PRO A 433 -10.34 -10.73 57.90
C PRO A 433 -10.90 -10.28 56.54
N GLU A 434 -10.54 -11.00 55.47
CA GLU A 434 -11.09 -10.77 54.13
C GLU A 434 -12.62 -10.75 54.13
N GLY A 435 -13.19 -9.69 53.57
CA GLY A 435 -14.63 -9.43 53.59
C GLY A 435 -14.96 -7.96 53.29
N PRO A 436 -16.22 -7.52 53.47
CA PRO A 436 -16.64 -6.16 53.11
C PRO A 436 -15.82 -5.06 53.78
N LYS A 437 -15.54 -5.21 55.09
CA LYS A 437 -14.72 -4.25 55.85
C LYS A 437 -13.25 -4.22 55.40
N PHE A 438 -12.74 -5.33 54.88
CA PHE A 438 -11.39 -5.41 54.32
C PHE A 438 -11.31 -4.62 53.01
N GLY A 439 -12.32 -4.77 52.14
CA GLY A 439 -12.45 -3.99 50.92
C GLY A 439 -12.65 -2.49 51.20
N GLU A 440 -13.43 -2.14 52.23
CA GLU A 440 -13.58 -0.75 52.67
C GLU A 440 -12.23 -0.14 53.09
N LEU A 441 -11.44 -0.84 53.91
CA LEU A 441 -10.09 -0.39 54.29
C LEU A 441 -9.14 -0.27 53.10
N ALA A 442 -9.15 -1.26 52.20
CA ALA A 442 -8.34 -1.24 50.97
C ALA A 442 -8.68 -0.03 50.09
N ASN A 443 -9.96 0.35 50.02
CA ASN A 443 -10.44 1.52 49.28
C ASN A 443 -10.27 2.85 50.03
N GLY A 444 -9.53 2.87 51.15
CA GLY A 444 -9.28 4.10 51.91
C GLY A 444 -10.44 4.56 52.78
N SER A 445 -11.40 3.68 53.09
CA SER A 445 -12.50 3.98 54.02
C SER A 445 -12.24 3.39 55.40
N PRO A 446 -12.41 4.16 56.49
CA PRO A 446 -12.26 3.64 57.85
C PRO A 446 -13.36 2.63 58.19
N VAL A 447 -13.01 1.60 58.97
CA VAL A 447 -13.97 0.58 59.41
C VAL A 447 -13.96 0.41 60.92
N SER A 448 -14.98 -0.27 61.45
CA SER A 448 -15.12 -0.53 62.88
C SER A 448 -15.12 -2.03 63.15
N VAL A 449 -14.19 -2.52 63.97
CA VAL A 449 -14.11 -3.92 64.41
C VAL A 449 -14.22 -3.97 65.93
N ASP A 450 -15.17 -4.75 66.42
CA ASP A 450 -15.49 -4.87 67.86
C ASP A 450 -15.71 -3.53 68.61
N GLY A 451 -16.12 -2.49 67.88
CA GLY A 451 -16.39 -1.16 68.43
C GLY A 451 -15.19 -0.20 68.39
N GLU A 452 -14.01 -0.65 67.94
CA GLU A 452 -12.84 0.20 67.72
C GLU A 452 -12.72 0.64 66.25
N PRO A 453 -12.50 1.94 65.98
CA PRO A 453 -12.26 2.42 64.62
C PRO A 453 -10.82 2.12 64.17
N ILE A 454 -10.70 1.55 62.97
CA ILE A 454 -9.43 1.32 62.28
C ILE A 454 -9.36 2.29 61.10
N SER A 455 -8.35 3.19 61.14
CA SER A 455 -8.04 4.09 60.03
C SER A 455 -7.33 3.32 58.90
N PRO A 456 -7.59 3.64 57.63
CA PRO A 456 -6.84 3.09 56.50
C PRO A 456 -5.33 3.26 56.63
N ASP A 457 -4.85 4.35 57.24
CA ASP A 457 -3.41 4.61 57.41
C ASP A 457 -2.72 3.56 58.30
N ARG A 458 -3.47 2.87 59.17
CA ARG A 458 -2.92 1.83 60.06
C ARG A 458 -2.69 0.49 59.37
N VAL A 459 -3.23 0.32 58.17
CA VAL A 459 -3.17 -0.91 57.37
C VAL A 459 -2.56 -0.62 56.01
N ARG A 460 -1.71 0.40 55.94
CA ARG A 460 -0.97 0.77 54.75
C ARG A 460 0.53 0.63 55.04
N SER A 461 1.26 0.09 54.07
CA SER A 461 2.72 -0.01 54.11
C SER A 461 3.31 0.56 52.83
N GLN A 462 4.58 0.96 52.91
CA GLN A 462 5.32 1.43 51.74
C GLN A 462 5.66 0.21 50.88
N GLN A 463 5.18 0.21 49.64
CA GLN A 463 5.56 -0.74 48.62
C GLN A 463 6.61 -0.10 47.73
N THR A 464 7.74 -0.79 47.54
CA THR A 464 8.81 -0.41 46.61
C THR A 464 8.89 -1.46 45.52
N ASP A 465 8.62 -1.07 44.28
CA ASP A 465 8.80 -1.90 43.11
C ASP A 465 10.11 -1.48 42.41
N ARG A 466 10.94 -2.47 42.04
CA ARG A 466 12.24 -2.26 41.39
C ARG A 466 12.26 -2.99 40.05
N PHE A 467 12.41 -2.24 38.97
CA PHE A 467 12.42 -2.73 37.59
C PHE A 467 13.85 -2.65 37.03
N LEU A 468 14.43 -3.78 36.63
CA LEU A 468 15.80 -3.83 36.09
C LEU A 468 15.86 -3.23 34.67
N ILE A 469 16.93 -2.48 34.38
CA ILE A 469 17.17 -1.84 33.07
C ILE A 469 18.53 -2.18 32.48
#